data_AF-A0A2A2LNJ5-F1
#
_entry.id   AF-A0A2A2LNJ5-F1
#
_cell.length_a   1.000
_cell.length_b   1.000
_cell.length_c   1.000
_cell.angle_alpha   90.00
_cell.angle_beta   90.00
_cell.angle_gamma   90.00
#
_symmetry.space_group_name_H-M   'P 1'
#
loop_
_entity.id
_entity.type
_entity.pdbx_description
1 polymer ?
#
loop_
_entity_poly.entity_id
_entity_poly.type
_entity_poly.pdbx_seq_one_letter_code
_entity_poly.pdbx_strand_id
1 'polypeptide(L)'
;MIRLLFLFVLADTKKLPDVQWISTNSIFDISNTDHVLSVSIGDRLSIECPPPSNSGSSYEYSHLYMVSEAEYSHCYLASPHLIGTCDNSSQQVSISIVFREFTPTPGGIEFKPGKAYFVTTTSNGTKEGIDNRSGGLCASHQMKLKFDVQPKNRHGNNRNHNNRLPATTPVMYIIHADYSEEETQPDDSLQRSSIFPLFFAAFSAIFIHHLLFIFV
;
A
#
# COMPACT_ATOMS: atom_id res chain seq x y z
N MET A 1 -9.66 -48.19 -11.44
CA MET A 1 -8.52 -47.25 -11.27
C MET A 1 -8.93 -45.89 -11.82
N ILE A 2 -9.31 -44.94 -10.95
CA ILE A 2 -9.59 -43.55 -11.35
C ILE A 2 -8.25 -42.82 -11.42
N ARG A 3 -7.81 -42.44 -12.61
CA ARG A 3 -6.66 -41.53 -12.79
C ARG A 3 -7.13 -40.13 -12.46
N LEU A 4 -6.75 -39.65 -11.28
CA LEU A 4 -6.90 -38.26 -10.89
C LEU A 4 -5.87 -37.43 -11.69
N LEU A 5 -6.29 -36.92 -12.86
CA LEU A 5 -5.53 -35.95 -13.63
C LEU A 5 -5.60 -34.61 -12.90
N PHE A 6 -4.63 -34.34 -12.03
CA PHE A 6 -4.34 -33.00 -11.54
C PHE A 6 -3.89 -32.14 -12.73
N LEU A 7 -4.80 -31.36 -13.29
CA LEU A 7 -4.45 -30.22 -14.14
C LEU A 7 -3.79 -29.18 -13.24
N PHE A 8 -2.47 -29.26 -13.09
CA PHE A 8 -1.69 -28.15 -12.55
C PHE A 8 -1.84 -26.99 -13.53
N VAL A 9 -2.68 -26.01 -13.17
CA VAL A 9 -2.64 -24.69 -13.81
C VAL A 9 -1.28 -24.12 -13.46
N LEU A 10 -0.37 -24.12 -14.44
CA LEU A 10 0.89 -23.41 -14.31
C LEU A 10 0.55 -21.92 -14.25
N ALA A 11 0.51 -21.36 -13.04
CA ALA A 11 0.53 -19.93 -12.85
C ALA A 11 1.93 -19.46 -13.28
N ASP A 12 2.02 -19.01 -14.54
CA ASP A 12 3.27 -18.54 -15.11
C ASP A 12 3.66 -17.24 -14.39
N THR A 13 4.58 -17.36 -13.43
CA THR A 13 5.13 -16.24 -12.70
C THR A 13 6.35 -15.75 -13.46
N LYS A 14 6.28 -14.56 -14.03
CA LYS A 14 7.39 -14.00 -14.82
C LYS A 14 8.20 -12.99 -14.01
N LYS A 15 9.52 -13.07 -14.11
CA LYS A 15 10.40 -11.94 -13.77
C LYS A 15 10.40 -10.98 -14.96
N LEU A 16 9.93 -9.76 -14.75
CA LEU A 16 10.02 -8.69 -15.74
C LEU A 16 11.48 -8.18 -15.86
N PRO A 17 11.85 -7.57 -17.00
CA PRO A 17 13.11 -6.85 -17.12
C PRO A 17 13.24 -5.79 -16.03
N ASP A 18 14.43 -5.67 -15.47
CA ASP A 18 14.72 -4.71 -14.41
C ASP A 18 14.72 -3.28 -15.01
N VAL A 19 14.14 -2.31 -14.28
CA VAL A 19 14.01 -0.91 -14.73
C VAL A 19 15.04 -0.06 -14.01
N GLN A 20 15.96 0.55 -14.76
CA GLN A 20 16.89 1.52 -14.18
C GLN A 20 16.18 2.85 -13.91
N TRP A 21 16.19 3.30 -12.66
CA TRP A 21 15.53 4.51 -12.21
C TRP A 21 16.47 5.72 -12.35
N ILE A 22 16.74 6.11 -13.58
CA ILE A 22 17.56 7.28 -13.95
C ILE A 22 16.89 8.07 -15.07
N SER A 23 17.12 9.38 -15.10
CA SER A 23 16.53 10.31 -16.07
C SER A 23 16.90 10.01 -17.53
N THR A 24 18.06 9.38 -17.76
CA THR A 24 18.56 9.01 -19.08
C THR A 24 18.03 7.66 -19.60
N ASN A 25 17.21 6.95 -18.83
CA ASN A 25 16.64 5.67 -19.27
C ASN A 25 15.55 5.92 -20.32
N SER A 26 15.70 5.33 -21.51
CA SER A 26 14.78 5.50 -22.64
C SER A 26 13.35 5.04 -22.35
N ILE A 27 13.13 4.21 -21.32
CA ILE A 27 11.78 3.84 -20.88
C ILE A 27 10.91 5.07 -20.51
N PHE A 28 11.54 6.17 -20.09
CA PHE A 28 10.88 7.41 -19.72
C PHE A 28 10.83 8.44 -20.85
N ASP A 29 11.32 8.11 -22.05
CA ASP A 29 11.24 9.02 -23.18
C ASP A 29 9.77 9.23 -23.61
N ILE A 30 9.36 10.49 -23.70
CA ILE A 30 7.99 10.91 -24.03
C ILE A 30 7.58 10.45 -25.44
N SER A 31 8.53 10.17 -26.32
CA SER A 31 8.27 9.67 -27.67
C SER A 31 7.77 8.22 -27.71
N ASN A 32 7.82 7.49 -26.59
CA ASN A 32 7.36 6.10 -26.48
C ASN A 32 6.37 5.87 -25.32
N THR A 33 5.95 4.62 -25.15
CA THR A 33 5.00 4.19 -24.13
C THR A 33 5.57 3.06 -23.24
N ASP A 34 6.88 2.90 -23.20
CA ASP A 34 7.53 1.75 -22.55
C ASP A 34 7.42 1.83 -21.01
N HIS A 35 7.16 3.03 -20.48
CA HIS A 35 6.81 3.25 -19.08
C HIS A 35 5.46 2.63 -18.65
N VAL A 36 4.66 2.13 -19.59
CA VAL A 36 3.42 1.39 -19.32
C VAL A 36 3.71 -0.10 -19.39
N LEU A 37 3.76 -0.76 -18.23
CA LEU A 37 4.05 -2.18 -18.12
C LEU A 37 2.76 -2.98 -17.91
N SER A 38 2.50 -3.92 -18.81
CA SER A 38 1.48 -4.94 -18.63
C SER A 38 2.00 -6.07 -17.74
N VAL A 39 1.34 -6.31 -16.60
CA VAL A 39 1.80 -7.26 -15.56
C VAL A 39 0.69 -8.23 -15.16
N SER A 40 1.05 -9.44 -14.73
CA SER A 40 0.12 -10.43 -14.19
C SER A 40 0.30 -10.60 -12.68
N ILE A 41 -0.73 -11.09 -11.99
CA ILE A 41 -0.60 -11.48 -10.59
C ILE A 41 0.42 -12.62 -10.47
N GLY A 42 1.38 -12.47 -9.55
CA GLY A 42 2.51 -13.36 -9.34
C GLY A 42 3.83 -12.77 -9.86
N ASP A 43 3.76 -11.90 -10.86
CA ASP A 43 4.95 -11.32 -11.50
C ASP A 43 5.83 -10.53 -10.53
N ARG A 44 7.10 -10.37 -10.92
CA ARG A 44 8.11 -9.66 -10.14
C ARG A 44 8.84 -8.65 -11.00
N LEU A 45 9.00 -7.43 -10.48
CA LEU A 45 9.74 -6.35 -11.11
C LEU A 45 10.82 -5.86 -10.15
N SER A 46 12.02 -5.63 -10.68
CA SER A 46 13.08 -4.94 -9.96
C SER A 46 13.23 -3.53 -10.50
N ILE A 47 13.27 -2.53 -9.61
CA ILE A 47 13.65 -1.17 -9.95
C ILE A 47 15.05 -0.93 -9.39
N GLU A 48 16.00 -0.69 -10.27
CA GLU A 48 17.40 -0.49 -9.92
C GLU A 48 17.68 1.00 -9.76
N CYS A 49 18.17 1.40 -8.58
CA CYS A 49 18.65 2.76 -8.35
C CYS A 49 19.84 3.09 -9.27
N PRO A 50 20.17 4.39 -9.43
CA PRO A 50 21.33 4.79 -10.22
C PRO A 50 22.59 4.06 -9.79
N PRO A 51 23.54 3.81 -10.72
CA PRO A 51 24.79 3.18 -10.37
C PRO A 51 25.60 4.08 -9.41
N PRO A 52 26.49 3.50 -8.58
CA PRO A 52 27.29 4.28 -7.65
C PRO A 52 28.14 5.37 -8.32
N SER A 53 28.38 6.50 -7.64
CA SER A 53 29.03 7.70 -8.23
C SER A 53 30.47 7.49 -8.71
N ASN A 54 31.13 6.40 -8.28
CA ASN A 54 32.48 6.06 -8.76
C ASN A 54 32.50 5.65 -10.25
N SER A 55 31.33 5.53 -10.89
CA SER A 55 31.15 5.28 -12.32
C SER A 55 31.39 6.50 -13.22
N GLY A 56 31.66 7.69 -12.65
CA GLY A 56 32.01 8.91 -13.41
C GLY A 56 30.83 9.86 -13.68
N SER A 57 29.61 9.48 -13.29
CA SER A 57 28.40 10.32 -13.32
C SER A 57 27.95 10.74 -11.92
N SER A 58 27.27 11.88 -11.82
CA SER A 58 26.58 12.27 -10.58
C SER A 58 25.41 11.33 -10.29
N TYR A 59 25.30 10.86 -9.05
CA TYR A 59 24.18 10.01 -8.61
C TYR A 59 22.87 10.80 -8.57
N GLU A 60 21.79 10.22 -9.10
CA GLU A 60 20.46 10.84 -9.11
C GLU A 60 19.63 10.39 -7.89
N TYR A 61 19.55 11.27 -6.90
CA TYR A 61 18.81 11.00 -5.66
C TYR A 61 17.30 11.04 -5.89
N SER A 62 16.58 10.02 -5.42
CA SER A 62 15.11 10.00 -5.55
C SER A 62 14.39 9.15 -4.50
N HIS A 63 13.19 9.60 -4.13
CA HIS A 63 12.18 8.76 -3.49
C HIS A 63 11.16 8.29 -4.52
N LEU A 64 10.81 7.01 -4.46
CA LEU A 64 9.82 6.39 -5.33
C LEU A 64 8.52 6.20 -4.55
N TYR A 65 7.43 6.70 -5.11
CA TYR A 65 6.12 6.65 -4.50
C TYR A 65 5.13 5.92 -5.40
N MET A 66 4.31 5.07 -4.80
CA MET A 66 3.05 4.67 -5.41
C MET A 66 2.00 5.74 -5.11
N VAL A 67 1.29 6.16 -6.16
CA VAL A 67 0.42 7.35 -6.13
C VAL A 67 -0.91 7.09 -6.82
N SER A 68 -1.87 7.99 -6.61
CA SER A 68 -3.11 8.02 -7.38
C SER A 68 -2.88 8.49 -8.83
N GLU A 69 -3.85 8.24 -9.70
CA GLU A 69 -3.80 8.70 -11.10
C GLU A 69 -3.67 10.23 -11.21
N ALA A 70 -4.35 10.98 -10.32
CA ALA A 70 -4.28 12.43 -10.31
C ALA A 70 -2.89 12.95 -9.95
N GLU A 71 -2.24 12.34 -8.95
CA GLU A 71 -0.87 12.68 -8.55
C GLU A 71 0.15 12.31 -9.63
N TYR A 72 -0.03 11.16 -10.28
CA TYR A 72 0.77 10.71 -11.44
C TYR A 72 0.67 11.65 -12.64
N SER A 73 -0.54 12.15 -12.93
CA SER A 73 -0.79 13.07 -14.04
C SER A 73 -0.18 14.44 -13.78
N HIS A 74 -0.42 15.00 -12.58
CA HIS A 74 -0.03 16.37 -12.24
C HIS A 74 1.37 16.50 -11.62
N CYS A 75 2.06 15.38 -11.37
CA CYS A 75 3.36 15.38 -10.70
C CYS A 75 3.35 16.11 -9.36
N TYR A 76 2.35 15.84 -8.53
CA TYR A 76 2.20 16.44 -7.20
C TYR A 76 1.81 15.36 -6.20
N LEU A 77 2.43 15.34 -5.02
CA LEU A 77 2.19 14.33 -3.99
C LEU A 77 1.28 14.88 -2.88
N ALA A 78 0.07 14.33 -2.79
CA ALA A 78 -0.90 14.60 -1.74
C ALA A 78 -0.85 13.53 -0.64
N SER A 79 -1.12 12.27 -0.99
CA SER A 79 -1.11 11.13 -0.07
C SER A 79 -0.37 9.93 -0.69
N PRO A 80 0.94 10.08 -0.96
CA PRO A 80 1.73 9.04 -1.58
C PRO A 80 2.05 7.91 -0.61
N HIS A 81 2.28 6.71 -1.15
CA HIS A 81 2.86 5.59 -0.41
C HIS A 81 4.33 5.39 -0.83
N LEU A 82 5.28 5.56 0.08
CA LEU A 82 6.71 5.39 -0.21
C LEU A 82 7.02 3.91 -0.45
N ILE A 83 7.59 3.58 -1.62
CA ILE A 83 7.89 2.19 -2.01
C ILE A 83 9.40 1.92 -2.10
N GLY A 84 10.23 2.96 -2.15
CA GLY A 84 11.67 2.81 -2.14
C GLY A 84 12.41 4.14 -2.19
N THR A 85 13.70 4.07 -1.91
CA THR A 85 14.58 5.24 -1.78
C THR A 85 15.92 4.94 -2.45
N CYS A 86 16.35 5.85 -3.31
CA CYS A 86 17.68 5.89 -3.90
C CYS A 86 18.44 7.06 -3.28
N ASP A 87 19.04 6.84 -2.11
CA ASP A 87 19.81 7.84 -1.34
C ASP A 87 21.26 7.43 -1.07
N ASN A 88 21.65 6.23 -1.49
CA ASN A 88 22.97 5.66 -1.26
C ASN A 88 23.79 5.65 -2.56
N SER A 89 24.68 6.62 -2.69
CA SER A 89 25.58 6.75 -3.84
C SER A 89 26.77 5.80 -3.86
N SER A 90 26.94 4.98 -2.80
CA SER A 90 28.10 4.09 -2.63
C SER A 90 27.79 2.64 -2.97
N GLN A 91 26.51 2.25 -3.02
CA GLN A 91 26.09 0.87 -3.22
C GLN A 91 24.95 0.79 -4.23
N GLN A 92 24.93 -0.29 -5.02
CA GLN A 92 23.79 -0.59 -5.88
C GLN A 92 22.59 -1.00 -5.00
N VAL A 93 21.47 -0.31 -5.17
CA VAL A 93 20.22 -0.58 -4.44
C VAL A 93 19.16 -1.03 -5.44
N SER A 94 18.39 -2.04 -5.04
CA SER A 94 17.36 -2.68 -5.85
C SER A 94 16.05 -2.74 -5.07
N ILE A 95 14.98 -2.18 -5.65
CA ILE A 95 13.65 -2.11 -5.06
C ILE A 95 12.77 -3.16 -5.75
N SER A 96 12.37 -4.18 -5.01
CA SER A 96 11.58 -5.29 -5.53
C SER A 96 10.08 -5.09 -5.36
N ILE A 97 9.33 -5.16 -6.46
CA ILE A 97 7.86 -5.15 -6.48
C ILE A 97 7.37 -6.56 -6.84
N VAL A 98 6.43 -7.07 -6.05
CA VAL A 98 5.76 -8.34 -6.31
C VAL A 98 4.27 -8.08 -6.49
N PHE A 99 3.74 -8.43 -7.65
CA PHE A 99 2.34 -8.18 -8.00
C PHE A 99 1.44 -9.22 -7.35
N ARG A 100 1.02 -8.98 -6.11
CA ARG A 100 0.21 -9.91 -5.31
C ARG A 100 -1.11 -9.29 -4.88
N GLU A 101 -2.16 -10.10 -4.83
CA GLU A 101 -3.50 -9.66 -4.38
C GLU A 101 -3.57 -9.42 -2.88
N PHE A 102 -2.73 -10.10 -2.10
CA PHE A 102 -2.69 -10.00 -0.64
C PHE A 102 -1.26 -9.91 -0.17
N THR A 103 -0.99 -8.97 0.73
CA THR A 103 0.33 -8.74 1.31
C THR A 103 0.38 -9.27 2.75
N PRO A 104 1.40 -10.06 3.13
CA PRO A 104 1.61 -10.41 4.54
C PRO A 104 2.10 -9.20 5.36
N THR A 105 2.59 -8.14 4.70
CA THR A 105 3.03 -6.91 5.35
C THR A 105 1.83 -5.99 5.59
N PRO A 106 1.47 -5.67 6.84
CA PRO A 106 0.40 -4.72 7.14
C PRO A 106 0.67 -3.36 6.49
N GLY A 107 -0.35 -2.80 5.82
CA GLY A 107 -0.20 -1.55 5.07
C GLY A 107 0.69 -1.65 3.82
N GLY A 108 1.13 -2.85 3.45
CA GLY A 108 1.84 -3.07 2.20
C GLY A 108 0.93 -2.95 0.98
N ILE A 109 1.53 -2.98 -0.20
CA ILE A 109 0.84 -2.79 -1.46
C ILE A 109 0.11 -4.08 -1.88
N GLU A 110 -1.12 -3.91 -2.36
CA GLU A 110 -1.92 -4.97 -2.97
C GLU A 110 -2.35 -4.60 -4.38
N PHE A 111 -2.18 -5.56 -5.30
CA PHE A 111 -2.51 -5.42 -6.70
C PHE A 111 -3.75 -6.23 -7.04
N LYS A 112 -4.77 -5.59 -7.62
CA LYS A 112 -6.00 -6.26 -8.03
C LYS A 112 -6.02 -6.45 -9.55
N PRO A 113 -6.50 -7.59 -10.05
CA PRO A 113 -6.63 -7.84 -11.48
C PRO A 113 -7.51 -6.80 -12.18
N GLY A 114 -7.10 -6.35 -13.37
CA GLY A 114 -7.83 -5.36 -14.17
C GLY A 114 -7.75 -3.93 -13.62
N LYS A 115 -6.77 -3.63 -12.76
CA LYS A 115 -6.54 -2.28 -12.22
C LYS A 115 -5.20 -1.74 -12.68
N ALA A 116 -5.14 -0.41 -12.79
CA ALA A 116 -3.91 0.33 -13.06
C ALA A 116 -3.32 0.86 -11.74
N TYR A 117 -2.00 0.84 -11.64
CA TYR A 117 -1.23 1.38 -10.51
C TYR A 117 -0.13 2.29 -11.04
N PHE A 118 0.24 3.31 -10.26
CA PHE A 118 1.12 4.37 -10.73
C PHE A 118 2.28 4.55 -9.77
N VAL A 119 3.49 4.65 -10.31
CA VAL A 119 4.72 4.95 -9.56
C VAL A 119 5.37 6.19 -10.13
N THR A 120 5.85 7.10 -9.29
CA THR A 120 6.58 8.29 -9.74
C THR A 120 7.55 8.80 -8.68
N THR A 121 8.38 9.77 -9.07
CA THR A 121 9.21 10.57 -8.17
C THR A 121 9.05 12.05 -8.47
N THR A 122 8.86 12.86 -7.44
CA THR A 122 8.90 14.33 -7.53
C THR A 122 10.23 14.91 -7.03
N SER A 123 11.20 14.05 -6.70
CA SER A 123 12.58 14.45 -6.42
C SER A 123 13.18 15.11 -7.67
N ASN A 124 14.13 16.02 -7.50
CA ASN A 124 14.80 16.72 -8.62
C ASN A 124 16.15 16.10 -9.03
N GLY A 125 16.51 14.94 -8.46
CA GLY A 125 17.79 14.27 -8.71
C GLY A 125 18.94 14.71 -7.80
N THR A 126 18.79 15.78 -7.01
CA THR A 126 19.79 16.21 -6.03
C THR A 126 19.43 15.73 -4.63
N LYS A 127 20.43 15.62 -3.74
CA LYS A 127 20.22 15.19 -2.36
C LYS A 127 19.33 16.17 -1.59
N GLU A 128 19.45 17.47 -1.87
CA GLU A 128 18.69 18.54 -1.20
C GLU A 128 17.23 18.56 -1.65
N GLY A 129 16.95 18.18 -2.91
CA GLY A 129 15.60 18.13 -3.46
C GLY A 129 14.98 16.74 -3.47
N ILE A 130 15.53 15.79 -2.70
CA ILE A 130 15.02 14.41 -2.64
C ILE A 130 13.58 14.37 -2.10
N ASP A 131 13.25 15.24 -1.13
CA ASP A 131 11.95 15.33 -0.47
C ASP A 131 10.93 16.24 -1.18
N ASN A 132 11.28 16.77 -2.36
CA ASN A 132 10.36 17.61 -3.12
C ASN A 132 9.06 16.87 -3.40
N ARG A 133 7.92 17.55 -3.18
CA ARG A 133 6.57 16.96 -3.34
C ARG A 133 5.84 17.40 -4.62
N SER A 134 6.49 18.17 -5.49
CA SER A 134 5.88 18.70 -6.72
C SER A 134 6.90 18.84 -7.84
N GLY A 135 6.48 18.53 -9.07
CA GLY A 135 7.28 18.65 -10.28
C GLY A 135 8.41 17.62 -10.32
N GLY A 136 9.65 18.10 -10.18
CA GLY A 136 10.86 17.28 -10.18
C GLY A 136 11.06 16.49 -11.47
N LEU A 137 11.65 15.30 -11.33
CA LEU A 137 11.92 14.37 -12.42
C LEU A 137 10.64 13.82 -13.06
N CYS A 138 9.51 13.75 -12.33
CA CYS A 138 8.21 13.44 -12.93
C CYS A 138 7.84 14.43 -14.04
N ALA A 139 7.95 15.73 -13.77
CA ALA A 139 7.53 16.75 -14.72
C ALA A 139 8.59 17.04 -15.79
N SER A 140 9.88 16.99 -15.43
CA SER A 140 10.99 17.34 -16.33
C SER A 140 11.44 16.18 -17.23
N HIS A 141 11.35 14.93 -16.74
CA HIS A 141 11.90 13.75 -17.42
C HIS A 141 10.90 12.60 -17.50
N GLN A 142 9.60 12.84 -17.23
CA GLN A 142 8.56 11.82 -17.33
C GLN A 142 8.89 10.55 -16.49
N MET A 143 9.63 10.70 -15.39
CA MET A 143 10.03 9.58 -14.52
C MET A 143 8.85 9.05 -13.70
N LYS A 144 8.03 8.24 -14.38
CA LYS A 144 6.82 7.65 -13.84
C LYS A 144 6.44 6.40 -14.61
N LEU A 145 6.00 5.35 -13.90
CA LEU A 145 5.57 4.07 -14.46
C LEU A 145 4.08 3.87 -14.23
N LYS A 146 3.43 3.22 -15.19
CA LYS A 146 2.06 2.71 -15.05
C LYS A 146 2.12 1.19 -15.13
N PHE A 147 1.51 0.51 -14.17
CA PHE A 147 1.35 -0.94 -14.18
C PHE A 147 -0.11 -1.27 -14.50
N ASP A 148 -0.35 -1.86 -15.68
CA ASP A 148 -1.65 -2.37 -16.07
C ASP A 148 -1.73 -3.85 -15.70
N VAL A 149 -2.42 -4.14 -14.58
CA VAL A 149 -2.56 -5.51 -14.08
C VAL A 149 -3.60 -6.25 -14.92
N GLN A 150 -3.19 -7.32 -15.57
CA GLN A 150 -4.04 -8.13 -16.42
C GLN A 150 -5.28 -8.63 -15.66
N PRO A 151 -6.47 -8.59 -16.27
CA PRO A 151 -7.65 -9.16 -15.65
C PRO A 151 -7.46 -10.65 -15.45
N LYS A 152 -8.12 -11.22 -14.43
CA LYS A 152 -8.23 -12.67 -14.34
C LYS A 152 -8.88 -13.15 -15.63
N ASN A 153 -8.21 -14.03 -16.36
CA ASN A 153 -8.80 -14.75 -17.48
C ASN A 153 -10.04 -15.47 -16.94
N ARG A 154 -11.21 -14.86 -17.11
CA ARG A 154 -12.46 -15.58 -16.99
C ARG A 154 -12.44 -16.51 -18.18
N HIS A 155 -12.03 -17.77 -17.98
CA HIS A 155 -12.36 -18.83 -18.91
C HIS A 155 -13.89 -18.82 -19.04
N GLY A 156 -14.36 -18.10 -20.06
CA GLY A 156 -15.74 -18.07 -20.48
C GLY A 156 -16.07 -19.46 -20.97
N ASN A 157 -16.63 -20.27 -20.08
CA ASN A 157 -17.50 -21.34 -20.51
C ASN A 157 -18.68 -20.64 -21.20
N ASN A 158 -18.59 -20.44 -22.52
CA ASN A 158 -19.76 -20.18 -23.36
C ASN A 158 -20.58 -21.47 -23.41
N ARG A 159 -21.13 -21.87 -22.26
CA ARG A 159 -22.29 -22.74 -22.23
C ARG A 159 -23.47 -21.82 -22.49
N ASN A 160 -24.07 -21.99 -23.66
CA ASN A 160 -25.38 -21.45 -24.02
C ASN A 160 -26.28 -21.45 -22.78
N HIS A 161 -26.44 -20.28 -22.15
CA HIS A 161 -27.39 -20.14 -21.07
C HIS A 161 -28.76 -19.95 -21.71
N ASN A 162 -29.39 -21.07 -22.08
CA ASN A 162 -30.84 -21.10 -22.13
C ASN A 162 -31.35 -20.65 -20.75
N ASN A 163 -32.29 -19.72 -20.79
CA ASN A 163 -32.91 -19.05 -19.64
C ASN A 163 -33.10 -20.00 -18.45
N ARG A 164 -32.37 -19.73 -17.36
CA ARG A 164 -32.78 -20.19 -16.03
C ARG A 164 -32.45 -19.09 -15.04
N LEU A 165 -33.50 -18.59 -14.37
CA LEU A 165 -33.41 -17.55 -13.34
C LEU A 165 -32.33 -17.90 -12.30
N PRO A 166 -31.54 -16.93 -11.82
CA PRO A 166 -30.54 -17.20 -10.79
C PRO A 166 -31.22 -17.43 -9.44
N ALA A 167 -30.98 -18.60 -8.86
CA ALA A 167 -31.32 -18.90 -7.47
C ALA A 167 -30.43 -18.06 -6.55
N THR A 168 -31.06 -17.23 -5.72
CA THR A 168 -30.42 -16.43 -4.68
C THR A 168 -29.83 -17.32 -3.60
N THR A 169 -28.51 -17.29 -3.40
CA THR A 169 -27.88 -17.80 -2.18
C THR A 169 -28.08 -16.79 -1.05
N PRO A 170 -28.56 -17.18 0.14
CA PRO A 170 -28.64 -16.25 1.27
C PRO A 170 -27.23 -15.87 1.74
N VAL A 171 -26.98 -14.57 1.84
CA VAL A 171 -25.76 -14.03 2.45
C VAL A 171 -25.94 -14.07 3.97
N MET A 172 -25.03 -14.77 4.66
CA MET A 172 -24.99 -14.82 6.12
C MET A 172 -24.30 -13.54 6.63
N TYR A 173 -25.05 -12.63 7.23
CA TYR A 173 -24.50 -11.50 7.97
C TYR A 173 -24.68 -11.79 9.47
N ILE A 174 -23.57 -11.83 10.22
CA ILE A 174 -23.61 -11.86 11.68
C ILE A 174 -23.85 -10.43 12.13
N ILE A 175 -25.09 -10.13 12.51
CA ILE A 175 -25.44 -8.87 13.17
C ILE A 175 -25.28 -9.11 14.67
N HIS A 176 -24.30 -8.48 15.30
CA HIS A 176 -24.27 -8.37 16.75
C HIS A 176 -25.39 -7.39 17.15
N ALA A 177 -26.48 -7.91 17.70
CA ALA A 177 -27.53 -7.11 18.29
C ALA A 177 -27.13 -6.79 19.73
N ASP A 178 -26.74 -5.54 19.99
CA ASP A 178 -26.74 -4.99 21.34
C ASP A 178 -28.21 -4.88 21.78
N TYR A 179 -28.60 -5.67 22.76
CA TYR A 179 -29.91 -5.62 23.39
C TYR A 179 -29.81 -4.76 24.65
N SER A 180 -30.47 -3.60 24.63
CA SER A 180 -30.73 -2.74 25.77
C SER A 180 -32.00 -3.22 26.48
N GLU A 181 -31.92 -3.48 27.79
CA GLU A 181 -33.09 -3.61 28.66
C GLU A 181 -33.32 -2.29 29.39
N GLU A 182 -34.47 -1.66 29.10
CA GLU A 182 -35.02 -0.53 29.83
C GLU A 182 -36.29 -1.05 30.53
N GLU A 183 -36.25 -1.13 31.86
CA GLU A 183 -37.41 -1.49 32.69
C GLU A 183 -37.92 -0.25 33.44
N THR A 184 -39.21 -0.03 33.31
CA THR A 184 -39.99 1.17 33.62
C THR A 184 -40.09 1.51 35.11
N GLN A 185 -40.11 2.82 35.41
CA GLN A 185 -40.35 3.45 36.72
C GLN A 185 -41.63 2.99 37.46
N PRO A 186 -41.70 3.32 38.77
CA PRO A 186 -42.85 4.02 39.29
C PRO A 186 -42.51 5.38 39.95
N ASP A 187 -43.49 6.26 39.80
CA ASP A 187 -43.65 7.65 40.21
C ASP A 187 -43.61 7.83 41.74
N ASP A 188 -42.93 8.88 42.23
CA ASP A 188 -43.49 9.67 43.33
C ASP A 188 -42.92 11.09 43.41
N SER A 189 -43.82 11.97 43.81
CA SER A 189 -43.78 13.42 43.70
C SER A 189 -43.08 14.12 44.88
N LEU A 190 -42.88 15.45 44.73
CA LEU A 190 -42.64 16.49 45.75
C LEU A 190 -41.19 16.87 46.11
N GLN A 191 -40.82 18.04 45.55
CA GLN A 191 -40.46 19.25 46.30
C GLN A 191 -39.05 19.39 46.93
N ARG A 192 -38.47 20.57 46.67
CA ARG A 192 -37.61 21.40 47.54
C ARG A 192 -36.08 21.25 47.45
N SER A 193 -35.49 22.35 46.96
CA SER A 193 -34.37 23.10 47.56
C SER A 193 -33.01 22.44 47.81
N SER A 194 -31.97 23.06 47.22
CA SER A 194 -30.66 23.44 47.81
C SER A 194 -30.01 22.53 48.86
N ILE A 195 -28.72 22.23 48.68
CA ILE A 195 -27.60 22.46 49.63
C ILE A 195 -26.43 21.50 49.30
N PHE A 196 -25.24 22.07 49.07
CA PHE A 196 -23.93 21.40 49.12
C PHE A 196 -23.70 20.77 50.50
N PRO A 197 -22.96 19.65 50.61
CA PRO A 197 -21.73 19.77 51.39
C PRO A 197 -20.54 18.89 50.97
N LEU A 198 -19.41 19.41 51.42
CA LEU A 198 -18.05 18.90 51.57
C LEU A 198 -17.95 17.48 52.14
N PHE A 199 -16.97 16.70 51.67
CA PHE A 199 -16.30 15.68 52.48
C PHE A 199 -14.77 15.78 52.31
N PHE A 200 -14.10 15.91 53.45
CA PHE A 200 -12.65 15.92 53.65
C PHE A 200 -12.19 14.56 54.20
N ALA A 201 -10.87 14.34 54.09
CA ALA A 201 -9.99 13.37 54.77
C ALA A 201 -9.93 11.95 54.14
N ALA A 202 -8.82 11.47 53.55
CA ALA A 202 -7.39 11.35 53.93
C ALA A 202 -7.06 9.96 54.53
N PHE A 203 -6.09 9.24 53.92
CA PHE A 203 -5.12 8.27 54.48
C PHE A 203 -4.36 7.67 53.26
N SER A 204 -3.15 8.13 52.87
CA SER A 204 -1.79 7.89 53.41
C SER A 204 -1.05 6.69 52.78
N ALA A 205 0.18 6.95 52.35
CA ALA A 205 1.06 6.15 51.50
C ALA A 205 1.83 5.02 52.21
N ILE A 206 2.13 3.93 51.48
CA ILE A 206 3.32 3.08 51.67
C ILE A 206 3.82 2.63 50.29
N PHE A 207 4.99 3.12 49.90
CA PHE A 207 5.74 2.80 48.66
C PHE A 207 7.21 2.64 49.05
N ILE A 208 7.72 1.41 49.22
CA ILE A 208 9.14 1.00 49.17
C ILE A 208 9.11 -0.55 49.02
N HIS A 209 9.65 -1.23 48.01
CA HIS A 209 11.06 -1.64 47.76
C HIS A 209 10.98 -2.50 46.47
N HIS A 210 11.71 -2.29 45.37
CA HIS A 210 13.11 -2.71 45.25
C HIS A 210 13.67 -2.24 43.88
N LEU A 211 14.58 -1.27 43.89
CA LEU A 211 15.52 -0.98 42.80
C LEU A 211 16.78 -0.37 43.44
N LEU A 212 17.84 -1.16 43.54
CA LEU A 212 19.24 -0.78 43.77
C LEU A 212 20.03 -1.96 43.19
N PHE A 213 20.62 -1.85 42.00
CA PHE A 213 21.94 -1.28 41.74
C PHE A 213 23.01 -1.71 42.75
N ILE A 214 24.12 -2.21 42.18
CA ILE A 214 25.45 -2.46 42.76
C ILE A 214 25.69 -3.92 43.19
N PHE A 215 26.28 -4.71 42.28
CA PHE A 215 27.40 -5.59 42.60
C PHE A 215 28.34 -5.67 41.38
N VAL A 216 29.56 -5.18 41.61
CA VAL A 216 30.86 -5.48 40.97
C VAL A 216 31.08 -5.01 39.52
#